data_AF-A0A924IBC5-F1
#
_entry.id   AF-A0A924IBC5-F1
#
_cell.length_a   1.000
_cell.length_b   1.000
_cell.length_c   1.000
_cell.angle_alpha   90.00
_cell.angle_beta   90.00
_cell.angle_gamma   90.00
#
_symmetry.space_group_name_H-M   'P 1'
#
loop_
_entity.id
_entity.type
_entity.pdbx_description
1 polymer ?
#
loop_
_entity_poly.entity_id
_entity_poly.type
_entity_poly.pdbx_seq_one_letter_code
_entity_poly.pdbx_strand_id
1 'polypeptide(L)' 'MAMLKLRRAPLGEALISDGFITADQLELALSEQKRTDPHKRLGEILVNLRFVTEPTLLTALSRQLDVPIV' A
#
# COMPACT_ATOMS: atom_id res chain seq x y z
N MET A 1 -0.97 6.22 -22.69
CA MET A 1 -1.86 7.16 -21.99
C MET A 1 -1.21 7.48 -20.65
N ALA A 2 -0.96 8.76 -20.40
CA ALA A 2 -0.02 9.25 -19.39
C ALA A 2 -0.54 9.10 -17.95
N MET A 3 0.39 8.92 -17.00
CA MET A 3 0.63 9.89 -15.92
C MET A 3 1.85 9.48 -15.08
N LEU A 4 3.02 10.06 -15.39
CA LEU A 4 4.12 10.20 -14.42
C LEU A 4 3.67 11.24 -13.39
N LYS A 5 3.07 10.80 -12.28
CA LYS A 5 2.84 11.65 -11.12
C LYS A 5 4.13 11.72 -10.29
N LEU A 6 4.91 12.78 -10.52
CA LEU A 6 5.99 13.26 -9.65
C LEU A 6 5.45 13.88 -8.34
N ARG A 7 4.58 13.14 -7.64
CA ARG A 7 4.17 13.36 -6.24
C ARG A 7 4.30 12.00 -5.59
N ARG A 8 4.89 11.88 -4.39
CA ARG A 8 5.05 10.61 -3.66
C ARG A 8 3.79 9.76 -3.84
N ALA A 9 3.90 8.67 -4.61
CA ALA A 9 2.76 7.86 -4.98
C ALA A 9 2.08 7.36 -3.69
N PRO A 10 0.73 7.34 -3.61
CA PRO A 10 0.04 6.69 -2.51
C PRO A 10 0.57 5.26 -2.32
N LEU A 11 0.62 4.80 -1.07
CA LEU A 11 1.20 3.48 -0.73
C LEU A 11 0.59 2.35 -1.58
N GLY A 12 -0.72 2.38 -1.80
CA GLY A 12 -1.40 1.38 -2.63
C GLY A 12 -0.92 1.36 -4.08
N GLU A 13 -0.72 2.53 -4.71
CA GLU A 13 -0.20 2.63 -6.07
C GLU A 13 1.25 2.15 -6.16
N ALA A 14 2.07 2.48 -5.15
CA ALA A 14 3.44 2.01 -5.06
C ALA A 14 3.52 0.47 -4.95
N LEU A 15 2.67 -0.12 -4.11
CA LEU A 15 2.59 -1.57 -3.96
C LEU A 15 2.11 -2.28 -5.23
N ILE A 16 1.21 -1.67 -6.02
CA ILE A 16 0.81 -2.19 -7.34
C ILE A 16 1.97 -2.08 -8.33
N SER A 17 2.64 -0.93 -8.39
CA SER A 17 3.76 -0.70 -9.30
C SER A 17 4.93 -1.64 -9.04
N ASP A 18 5.17 -1.99 -7.77
CA ASP A 18 6.21 -2.95 -7.36
C ASP A 18 5.76 -4.41 -7.50
N GLY A 19 4.50 -4.67 -7.88
CA GLY A 19 3.95 -6.01 -8.09
C GLY A 19 3.64 -6.78 -6.81
N PHE A 20 3.57 -6.09 -5.66
CA PHE A 20 3.25 -6.72 -4.37
C PHE A 20 1.76 -6.99 -4.18
N ILE A 21 0.90 -6.16 -4.78
CA ILE A 21 -0.56 -6.35 -4.76
C ILE A 21 -1.17 -6.08 -6.12
N THR A 22 -2.37 -6.59 -6.36
CA THR A 22 -3.19 -6.25 -7.53
C THR A 22 -4.11 -5.05 -7.26
N ALA A 23 -4.67 -4.47 -8.32
CA ALA A 23 -5.71 -3.44 -8.20
C ALA A 23 -6.93 -3.94 -7.41
N ASP A 24 -7.36 -5.19 -7.66
CA ASP A 24 -8.50 -5.80 -6.98
C ASP A 24 -8.23 -5.98 -5.47
N GLN A 25 -7.00 -6.37 -5.10
CA GLN A 25 -6.58 -6.49 -3.70
C GLN A 25 -6.57 -5.13 -3.01
N LEU A 26 -6.14 -4.07 -3.71
CA LEU A 26 -6.19 -2.71 -3.19
C LEU A 26 -7.64 -2.25 -2.97
N GLU A 27 -8.53 -2.51 -3.93
CA GLU A 27 -9.96 -2.17 -3.81
C GLU A 27 -10.64 -2.89 -2.65
N LEU A 28 -10.35 -4.18 -2.48
CA LEU A 28 -10.86 -4.97 -1.36
C LEU A 28 -10.34 -4.42 -0.02
N ALA A 29 -9.06 -4.09 0.08
CA ALA A 29 -8.49 -3.50 1.30
C ALA A 29 -9.09 -2.13 1.65
N LEU A 30 -9.33 -1.27 0.64
CA LEU A 30 -10.01 0.02 0.83
C LEU A 30 -11.47 -0.15 1.23
N SER A 31 -12.15 -1.16 0.70
CA SER A 31 -13.53 -1.50 1.08
C SER A 31 -13.60 -1.98 2.53
N GLU A 32 -12.67 -2.85 2.92
CA GLU A 32 -12.54 -3.33 4.30
C GLU A 32 -12.21 -2.19 5.28
N GLN A 33 -11.35 -1.24 4.88
CA GLN A 33 -11.05 -0.03 5.67
C GLN A 33 -12.32 0.78 5.93
N LYS A 34 -13.07 1.09 4.87
CA LYS A 34 -14.32 1.85 4.99
C LYS A 34 -15.36 1.14 5.86
N ARG A 35 -15.42 -0.19 5.78
CA ARG A 35 -16.39 -1.02 6.48
C ARG A 35 -16.08 -1.20 7.96
N THR A 36 -14.80 -1.29 8.33
CA THR A 36 -14.37 -1.65 9.68
C THR A 36 -13.96 -0.43 10.50
N ASP A 37 -12.98 0.32 10.01
CA ASP A 37 -12.47 1.54 10.65
C ASP A 37 -11.81 2.44 9.59
N PRO A 38 -12.47 3.54 9.19
CA PRO A 38 -11.93 4.49 8.23
C PRO A 38 -10.61 5.14 8.65
N HIS A 39 -10.26 5.11 9.94
CA HIS A 39 -9.02 5.69 10.48
C HIS A 39 -7.87 4.68 10.52
N LYS A 40 -8.15 3.38 10.39
CA LYS A 40 -7.12 2.34 10.38
C LYS A 40 -6.21 2.50 9.16
N ARG A 41 -4.90 2.28 9.32
CA ARG A 41 -3.95 2.45 8.21
C ARG A 41 -4.14 1.35 7.16
N LEU A 42 -4.12 1.73 5.89
CA LEU A 42 -4.27 0.80 4.76
C LEU A 42 -3.21 -0.33 4.79
N GLY A 43 -1.96 -0.01 5.15
CA GLY A 43 -0.90 -1.02 5.27
C GLY A 43 -1.22 -2.12 6.27
N GLU A 44 -1.81 -1.77 7.43
CA GLU A 44 -2.22 -2.76 8.43
C GLU A 44 -3.33 -3.67 7.91
N ILE A 45 -4.26 -3.11 7.14
CA ILE A 45 -5.33 -3.89 6.53
C ILE A 45 -4.78 -4.85 5.47
N LEU A 46 -3.84 -4.39 4.64
CA LEU A 46 -3.16 -5.22 3.66
C LEU A 46 -2.39 -6.39 4.29
N VAL A 47 -1.76 -6.17 5.44
CA VAL A 47 -1.10 -7.24 6.22
C VAL A 47 -2.13 -8.20 6.82
N ASN A 48 -3.20 -7.67 7.42
CA ASN A 48 -4.27 -8.48 8.00
C ASN A 48 -4.97 -9.37 6.97
N LEU A 49 -5.18 -8.85 5.75
CA LEU A 49 -5.73 -9.59 4.62
C LEU A 49 -4.72 -10.53 3.95
N ARG A 50 -3.47 -10.57 4.45
CA ARG A 50 -2.37 -11.37 3.89
C ARG A 50 -2.02 -11.03 2.43
N PHE A 51 -2.37 -9.84 1.95
CA PHE A 51 -1.97 -9.36 0.62
C PHE A 51 -0.52 -8.89 0.59
N VAL A 52 -0.01 -8.40 1.74
CA VAL A 52 1.41 -8.08 1.90
C VAL A 52 1.94 -8.67 3.20
N THR A 53 3.24 -8.85 3.28
CA THR A 53 3.94 -9.14 4.54
C THR A 53 4.42 -7.85 5.20
N GLU A 54 4.67 -7.86 6.50
CA GLU A 54 5.27 -6.70 7.20
C GLU A 54 6.63 -6.28 6.59
N PRO A 55 7.57 -7.20 6.27
CA PRO A 55 8.82 -6.82 5.60
C PRO A 55 8.60 -6.15 4.24
N THR A 56 7.64 -6.64 3.45
CA THR A 56 7.28 -6.05 2.16
C THR A 56 6.73 -4.63 2.34
N LEU A 57 5.81 -4.46 3.30
CA LEU A 57 5.22 -3.17 3.63
C LEU A 57 6.28 -2.16 4.09
N LEU A 58 7.19 -2.57 4.96
CA LEU A 58 8.30 -1.74 5.44
C LEU A 58 9.22 -1.31 4.29
N THR A 59 9.52 -2.22 3.36
CA THR A 59 10.33 -1.91 2.17
C THR A 59 9.64 -0.86 1.29
N ALA A 60 8.34 -1.02 1.04
CA ALA A 60 7.56 -0.06 0.26
C ALA A 60 7.49 1.32 0.94
N LEU A 61 7.29 1.35 2.27
CA LEU A 61 7.25 2.58 3.05
C LEU A 61 8.61 3.30 3.09
N SER A 62 9.71 2.56 3.28
CA SER A 62 11.08 3.10 3.24
C SER A 62 11.36 3.82 1.93
N ARG A 63 11.01 3.18 0.80
CA ARG A 63 11.12 3.78 -0.54
C ARG A 63 10.22 5.00 -0.73
N GLN A 64 8.97 4.91 -0.28
CA GLN A 64 8.00 6.01 -0.40
C GLN A 64 8.44 7.25 0.40
N LEU A 65 9.03 7.02 1.58
CA LEU A 65 9.44 8.07 2.50
C LEU A 65 10.87 8.55 2.27
N ASP A 66 11.64 7.86 1.44
CA ASP A 66 13.07 8.08 1.20
C ASP A 66 13.89 8.03 2.50
N VAL A 67 13.61 7.01 3.32
CA VAL A 67 14.27 6.78 4.62
C VAL A 67 14.77 5.34 4.72
N PRO A 68 15.96 5.09 5.29
CA PRO A 68 16.48 3.73 5.45
C PRO A 68 15.65 2.94 6.47
N ILE A 69 15.59 1.62 6.27
CA ILE A 69 15.10 0.67 7.28
C ILE A 69 16.21 0.53 8.32
N VAL A 70 15.87 0.69 9.61
CA VAL A 70 16.80 0.54 10.76
C VAL A 70 16.56 -0.77 11.50
#